data_AF-A0A2A4NS21-F1
#
_entry.id   AF-A0A2A4NS21-F1
#
_cell.length_a   1.000
_cell.length_b   1.000
_cell.length_c   1.000
_cell.angle_alpha   90.00
_cell.angle_beta   90.00
_cell.angle_gamma   90.00
#
_symmetry.space_group_name_H-M   'P 1'
#
loop_
_entity.id
_entity.type
_entity.pdbx_description
1 polymer ?
#
loop_
_entity_poly.entity_id
_entity_poly.type
_entity_poly.pdbx_seq_one_letter_code
_entity_poly.pdbx_strand_id
1 'polypeptide(L)'
;DPCDPNSNAATCDQDGDGLTNEEEIAAGTDPENSDSDGDGLNDGEEVTGIDDPATTVVPTDSSDPIDPCDPNSNAATCDQDGDGLTNEEEIAAGTDPENSDSDGDGLNDGEEVTGIDDPATTAVPTDSSDPIDPCDPNSNAATCDQDGDGLTNEEEIAAGTDPENPDSDGDGLNDREEVTGIDDPATTAVPTDSSDPIDPCDPKINAPTCDADNDGIINKYEDTNNDGNWENDDFDNDGIPNYLDIDDDGDGINTIEENPNTNENGQPIDPQDTNKNGMPDYLDIDDDGDEIPTIDENSDPNQDGIPNDAQDTDADGTPDYLDSDETLKITNSFSPNGDGVNDTFHIKFIERYPNNTLTIYNRWGNLVYKKKNYDNSFEGFSTGRLTINSNRKLPVGTYYYLLDLGNGTKPQTGWLYLVR
;
A
#
# COMPACT_ATOMS: atom_id res chain seq x y z
N ASP A 1 20.83 -78.44 32.56
CA ASP A 1 20.12 -77.36 31.90
C ASP A 1 18.92 -77.02 32.77
N PRO A 2 18.93 -75.88 33.48
CA PRO A 2 17.81 -75.45 34.31
C PRO A 2 16.53 -75.18 33.50
N CYS A 3 16.65 -75.10 32.17
CA CYS A 3 15.56 -74.88 31.22
C CYS A 3 15.02 -76.18 30.59
N ASP A 4 15.62 -77.35 30.86
CA ASP A 4 15.13 -78.65 30.39
C ASP A 4 14.34 -79.36 31.53
N PRO A 5 13.06 -79.74 31.34
CA PRO A 5 12.30 -79.77 30.07
C PRO A 5 11.35 -78.57 29.86
N ASN A 6 11.45 -77.53 30.69
CA ASN A 6 10.53 -76.40 30.67
C ASN A 6 11.31 -75.09 30.65
N SER A 7 11.39 -74.46 29.48
CA SER A 7 12.02 -73.14 29.29
C SER A 7 11.32 -72.06 30.11
N ASN A 8 10.02 -72.19 30.37
CA ASN A 8 9.25 -71.23 31.16
C ASN A 8 9.31 -71.53 32.67
N ALA A 9 10.31 -72.29 33.14
CA ALA A 9 10.47 -72.55 34.57
C ALA A 9 10.99 -71.30 35.26
N ALA A 10 10.46 -70.96 36.45
CA ALA A 10 10.89 -69.81 37.24
C ALA A 10 12.41 -69.74 37.49
N THR A 11 13.11 -70.88 37.48
CA THR A 11 14.56 -70.98 37.71
C THR A 11 15.38 -71.10 36.43
N CYS A 12 14.75 -71.05 35.26
CA CYS A 12 15.42 -71.03 33.98
C CYS A 12 15.84 -69.59 33.67
N ASP A 13 16.99 -69.47 33.05
CA ASP A 13 17.60 -68.26 32.50
C ASP A 13 17.66 -68.54 31.00
N GLN A 14 16.77 -67.90 30.24
CA GLN A 14 16.40 -68.32 28.89
C GLN A 14 17.27 -67.69 27.81
N ASP A 15 17.66 -66.43 28.00
CA ASP A 15 18.55 -65.67 27.11
C ASP A 15 20.02 -65.69 27.58
N GLY A 16 20.28 -66.07 28.83
CA GLY A 16 21.63 -66.28 29.36
C GLY A 16 22.28 -65.03 29.92
N ASP A 17 21.51 -64.00 30.26
CA ASP A 17 22.00 -62.72 30.80
C ASP A 17 22.37 -62.79 32.29
N GLY A 18 21.97 -63.87 32.97
CA GLY A 18 22.24 -64.12 34.38
C GLY A 18 21.07 -63.85 35.32
N LEU A 19 19.90 -63.43 34.81
CA LEU A 19 18.63 -63.40 35.51
C LEU A 19 17.81 -64.66 35.21
N THR A 20 17.01 -65.09 36.19
CA THR A 20 16.02 -66.14 35.95
C THR A 20 14.69 -65.52 35.52
N ASN A 21 13.85 -66.31 34.84
CA ASN A 21 12.48 -65.92 34.48
C ASN A 21 11.65 -65.32 35.65
N GLU A 22 11.91 -65.73 36.90
CA GLU A 22 11.23 -65.13 38.08
C GLU A 22 11.80 -63.76 38.47
N GLU A 23 13.11 -63.54 38.26
CA GLU A 23 13.80 -62.28 38.49
C GLU A 23 13.48 -61.26 37.41
N GLU A 24 13.42 -61.66 36.14
CA GLU A 24 13.06 -60.79 35.00
C GLU A 24 11.63 -60.26 35.14
N ILE A 25 10.67 -61.13 35.48
CA ILE A 25 9.29 -60.71 35.79
C ILE A 25 9.24 -59.71 36.95
N ALA A 26 10.17 -59.79 37.90
CA ALA A 26 10.24 -58.87 39.03
C ALA A 26 10.92 -57.53 38.66
N ALA A 27 11.86 -57.54 37.71
CA ALA A 27 12.50 -56.36 37.13
C ALA A 27 11.62 -55.66 36.08
N GLY A 28 10.68 -56.38 35.47
CA GLY A 28 9.84 -55.88 34.38
C GLY A 28 10.38 -56.18 32.99
N THR A 29 11.48 -56.94 32.91
CA THR A 29 12.22 -57.27 31.69
C THR A 29 11.66 -58.50 30.98
N ASP A 30 12.06 -58.73 29.72
CA ASP A 30 11.57 -59.84 28.88
C ASP A 30 12.44 -61.09 29.01
N PRO A 31 11.91 -62.21 29.53
CA PRO A 31 12.65 -63.46 29.70
C PRO A 31 13.26 -64.11 28.47
N GLU A 32 13.06 -63.57 27.28
CA GLU A 32 13.64 -64.09 26.04
C GLU A 32 14.61 -63.10 25.38
N ASN A 33 14.85 -61.94 26.01
CA ASN A 33 15.65 -60.84 25.47
C ASN A 33 16.61 -60.28 26.53
N SER A 34 17.90 -60.54 26.35
CA SER A 34 18.92 -60.21 27.34
C SER A 34 19.12 -58.71 27.59
N ASP A 35 18.58 -57.83 26.75
CA ASP A 35 18.75 -56.37 26.83
C ASP A 35 17.39 -55.75 26.45
N SER A 36 16.56 -55.52 27.47
CA SER A 36 15.14 -55.25 27.33
C SER A 36 14.82 -53.86 26.79
N ASP A 37 15.65 -52.85 27.08
CA ASP A 37 15.52 -51.49 26.54
C ASP A 37 16.50 -51.17 25.40
N GLY A 38 17.49 -52.02 25.16
CA GLY A 38 18.41 -51.89 24.04
C GLY A 38 19.50 -50.85 24.24
N ASP A 39 19.78 -50.41 25.47
CA ASP A 39 20.79 -49.40 25.78
C ASP A 39 22.25 -49.93 25.64
N GLY A 40 22.38 -51.26 25.54
CA GLY A 40 23.65 -51.98 25.37
C GLY A 40 24.25 -52.54 26.66
N LEU A 41 23.55 -52.44 27.79
CA LEU A 41 23.70 -53.24 28.99
C LEU A 41 22.67 -54.38 28.96
N ASN A 42 23.02 -55.55 29.50
CA ASN A 42 22.04 -56.63 29.63
C ASN A 42 21.26 -56.51 30.95
N ASP A 43 20.01 -57.00 31.00
CA ASP A 43 19.13 -56.83 32.16
C ASP A 43 19.80 -57.31 33.47
N GLY A 44 20.56 -58.40 33.39
CA GLY A 44 21.40 -58.92 34.47
C GLY A 44 22.48 -57.95 34.96
N GLU A 45 23.16 -57.24 34.08
CA GLU A 45 24.16 -56.22 34.41
C GLU A 45 23.56 -55.06 35.17
N GLU A 46 22.37 -54.62 34.77
CA GLU A 46 21.68 -53.45 35.31
C GLU A 46 21.05 -53.75 36.67
N VAL A 47 20.37 -54.91 36.78
CA VAL A 47 19.76 -55.37 38.03
C VAL A 47 20.84 -55.72 39.08
N THR A 48 21.96 -56.32 38.67
CA THR A 48 22.97 -56.82 39.60
C THR A 48 24.17 -55.89 39.81
N GLY A 49 24.41 -54.96 38.88
CA GLY A 49 25.60 -54.11 38.81
C GLY A 49 26.89 -54.88 38.50
N ILE A 50 26.80 -56.09 37.95
CA ILE A 50 27.95 -56.95 37.65
C ILE A 50 28.20 -56.95 36.14
N ASP A 51 29.26 -56.26 35.73
CA ASP A 51 29.80 -56.20 34.36
C ASP A 51 29.94 -57.60 33.71
N ASP A 52 29.30 -57.77 32.55
CA ASP A 52 29.51 -58.87 31.62
C ASP A 52 30.50 -58.43 30.53
N PRO A 53 31.69 -59.06 30.43
CA PRO A 53 32.66 -58.75 29.38
C PRO A 53 32.17 -58.94 27.94
N ALA A 54 30.98 -59.51 27.74
CA ALA A 54 30.35 -59.69 26.44
C ALA A 54 29.60 -58.44 25.93
N THR A 55 29.19 -57.52 26.80
CA THR A 55 28.50 -56.27 26.42
C THR A 55 29.49 -55.14 26.14
N THR A 56 29.01 -54.08 25.51
CA THR A 56 29.85 -52.98 25.00
C THR A 56 29.94 -51.80 25.97
N VAL A 57 29.00 -51.73 26.92
CA VAL A 57 28.88 -50.68 27.92
C VAL A 57 29.27 -51.29 29.28
N VAL A 58 29.92 -50.50 30.13
CA VAL A 58 30.28 -50.94 31.48
C VAL A 58 29.30 -50.27 32.45
N PRO A 59 28.57 -51.02 33.29
CA PRO A 59 27.64 -50.44 34.25
C PRO A 59 28.42 -49.54 35.22
N THR A 60 28.07 -48.25 35.28
CA THR A 60 28.79 -47.25 36.09
C THR A 60 28.12 -46.95 37.44
N ASP A 61 26.82 -47.24 37.57
CA ASP A 61 25.96 -47.19 38.76
C ASP A 61 24.80 -48.19 38.57
N SER A 62 23.75 -48.17 39.41
CA SER A 62 22.52 -48.94 39.16
C SER A 62 21.68 -48.25 38.07
N SER A 63 21.54 -48.85 36.90
CA SER A 63 20.64 -48.43 35.82
C SER A 63 19.29 -49.15 35.90
N ASP A 64 18.27 -48.60 35.24
CA ASP A 64 16.93 -49.16 35.13
C ASP A 64 16.80 -49.97 33.83
N PRO A 65 16.60 -51.31 33.90
CA PRO A 65 16.65 -52.21 32.74
C PRO A 65 15.46 -52.12 31.77
N ILE A 66 14.73 -51.02 31.82
CA ILE A 66 13.61 -50.75 30.93
C ILE A 66 13.60 -49.29 30.47
N ASP A 67 14.62 -48.52 30.82
CA ASP A 67 14.76 -47.11 30.49
C ASP A 67 15.96 -46.94 29.54
N PRO A 68 15.72 -46.84 28.22
CA PRO A 68 16.81 -46.72 27.24
C PRO A 68 17.64 -45.44 27.38
N CYS A 69 17.21 -44.50 28.24
CA CYS A 69 17.91 -43.25 28.56
C CYS A 69 18.78 -43.34 29.82
N ASP A 70 18.68 -44.42 30.60
CA ASP A 70 19.50 -44.70 31.78
C ASP A 70 20.53 -45.77 31.41
N PRO A 71 21.86 -45.53 31.55
CA PRO A 71 22.52 -44.44 32.25
C PRO A 71 22.95 -43.26 31.36
N ASN A 72 22.65 -43.31 30.07
CA ASN A 72 23.10 -42.30 29.13
C ASN A 72 21.94 -41.72 28.33
N SER A 73 21.46 -40.54 28.72
CA SER A 73 20.40 -39.83 27.98
C SER A 73 20.81 -39.46 26.55
N ASN A 74 22.11 -39.42 26.24
CA ASN A 74 22.60 -39.19 24.87
C ASN A 74 22.83 -40.51 24.10
N ALA A 75 22.32 -41.64 24.59
CA ALA A 75 22.41 -42.91 23.88
C ALA A 75 21.60 -42.84 22.58
N ALA A 76 22.07 -43.49 21.53
CA ALA A 76 21.40 -43.49 20.23
C ALA A 76 19.95 -44.01 20.29
N THR A 77 19.66 -44.91 21.24
CA THR A 77 18.38 -45.58 21.45
C THR A 77 17.44 -44.87 22.42
N CYS A 78 17.92 -43.84 23.13
CA CYS A 78 17.12 -43.05 24.04
C CYS A 78 16.20 -42.10 23.25
N ASP A 79 14.95 -41.98 23.70
CA ASP A 79 13.96 -40.98 23.28
C ASP A 79 13.82 -39.99 24.46
N GLN A 80 14.48 -38.86 24.36
CA GLN A 80 14.75 -37.97 25.51
C GLN A 80 13.55 -37.09 25.86
N ASP A 81 12.79 -36.63 24.88
CA ASP A 81 11.62 -35.78 25.06
C ASP A 81 10.30 -36.56 25.00
N GLY A 82 10.33 -37.83 24.57
CA GLY A 82 9.22 -38.76 24.61
C GLY A 82 8.24 -38.57 23.46
N ASP A 83 8.68 -38.03 22.33
CA ASP A 83 7.87 -37.79 21.14
C ASP A 83 7.71 -39.05 20.25
N GLY A 84 8.48 -40.10 20.54
CA GLY A 84 8.48 -41.38 19.83
C GLY A 84 9.63 -41.56 18.85
N LEU A 85 10.57 -40.61 18.76
CA LEU A 85 11.84 -40.76 18.03
C LEU A 85 13.00 -40.98 19.00
N THR A 86 13.92 -41.83 18.59
CA THR A 86 15.20 -41.95 19.30
C THR A 86 16.15 -40.83 18.88
N ASN A 87 17.10 -40.49 19.74
CA ASN A 87 18.16 -39.51 19.47
C ASN A 87 18.87 -39.75 18.11
N GLU A 88 19.06 -41.02 17.69
CA GLU A 88 19.65 -41.33 16.37
C GLU A 88 18.70 -41.00 15.21
N GLU A 89 17.40 -41.22 15.38
CA GLU A 89 16.37 -40.89 14.40
C GLU A 89 16.19 -39.38 14.26
N GLU A 90 16.23 -38.64 15.36
CA GLU A 90 16.16 -37.18 15.37
C GLU A 90 17.36 -36.53 14.71
N ILE A 91 18.57 -37.01 15.00
CA ILE A 91 19.77 -36.56 14.29
C ILE A 91 19.66 -36.84 12.77
N ALA A 92 18.97 -37.92 12.39
CA ALA A 92 18.74 -38.25 10.99
C ALA A 92 17.64 -37.39 10.35
N ALA A 93 16.64 -36.95 11.12
CA ALA A 93 15.58 -36.02 10.72
C ALA A 93 16.04 -34.56 10.71
N GLY A 94 17.06 -34.22 11.50
CA GLY A 94 17.55 -32.85 11.68
C GLY A 94 16.93 -32.11 12.87
N THR A 95 16.20 -32.81 13.72
CA THR A 95 15.46 -32.28 14.88
C THR A 95 16.31 -32.26 16.15
N ASP A 96 15.82 -31.63 17.22
CA ASP A 96 16.53 -31.47 18.50
C ASP A 96 16.08 -32.50 19.55
N PRO A 97 16.97 -33.43 19.97
CA PRO A 97 16.65 -34.47 20.95
C PRO A 97 16.16 -34.06 22.33
N GLU A 98 16.17 -32.77 22.65
CA GLU A 98 15.62 -32.28 23.93
C GLU A 98 14.29 -31.53 23.75
N ASN A 99 13.76 -31.47 22.52
CA ASN A 99 12.60 -30.66 22.17
C ASN A 99 11.67 -31.36 21.18
N SER A 100 10.54 -31.84 21.71
CA SER A 100 9.58 -32.66 20.95
C SER A 100 8.95 -31.97 19.74
N ASP A 101 9.10 -30.65 19.56
CA ASP A 101 8.48 -29.86 18.49
C ASP A 101 9.53 -28.85 18.03
N SER A 102 10.37 -29.27 17.09
CA SER A 102 11.63 -28.60 16.74
C SER A 102 11.42 -27.27 16.01
N ASP A 103 10.37 -27.14 15.21
CA ASP A 103 10.03 -25.91 14.50
C ASP A 103 8.90 -25.10 15.13
N GLY A 104 8.14 -25.67 16.07
CA GLY A 104 7.10 -24.97 16.82
C GLY A 104 5.80 -24.80 16.04
N ASP A 105 5.53 -25.63 15.03
CA ASP A 105 4.28 -25.59 14.26
C ASP A 105 3.08 -26.19 15.04
N GLY A 106 3.37 -26.95 16.11
CA GLY A 106 2.41 -27.59 17.00
C GLY A 106 2.10 -29.06 16.69
N LEU A 107 2.86 -29.70 15.79
CA LEU A 107 3.09 -31.14 15.70
C LEU A 107 4.38 -31.49 16.44
N ASN A 108 4.49 -32.72 16.94
CA ASN A 108 5.76 -33.19 17.49
C ASN A 108 6.61 -33.89 16.40
N ASP A 109 7.93 -33.89 16.52
CA ASP A 109 8.84 -34.37 15.47
C ASP A 109 8.53 -35.83 15.10
N GLY A 110 8.18 -36.65 16.09
CA GLY A 110 7.70 -38.02 15.91
C GLY A 110 6.42 -38.16 15.08
N GLU A 111 5.43 -37.28 15.25
CA GLU A 111 4.21 -37.25 14.44
C GLU A 111 4.51 -36.98 12.98
N GLU A 112 5.45 -36.10 12.72
CA GLU A 112 5.79 -35.62 11.38
C GLU A 112 6.63 -36.63 10.61
N VAL A 113 7.66 -37.18 11.28
CA VAL A 113 8.52 -38.23 10.72
C VAL A 113 7.74 -39.52 10.47
N THR A 114 6.87 -39.91 11.41
CA THR A 114 6.15 -41.21 11.33
C THR A 114 4.79 -41.12 10.64
N GLY A 115 4.18 -39.94 10.59
CA GLY A 115 2.80 -39.71 10.15
C GLY A 115 1.74 -40.29 11.10
N ILE A 116 2.11 -40.60 12.35
CA ILE A 116 1.21 -41.16 13.36
C ILE A 116 0.78 -40.03 14.30
N ASP A 117 -0.50 -39.65 14.21
CA ASP A 117 -1.16 -38.67 15.08
C ASP A 117 -1.04 -39.02 16.58
N ASP A 118 -0.51 -38.08 17.36
CA ASP A 118 -0.56 -38.04 18.83
C ASP A 118 -1.75 -37.18 19.27
N PRO A 119 -2.78 -37.76 19.91
CA PRO A 119 -3.92 -37.01 20.42
C PRO A 119 -3.60 -35.91 21.45
N ALA A 120 -2.35 -35.82 21.93
CA ALA A 120 -1.89 -34.77 22.83
C ALA A 120 -1.57 -33.44 22.12
N THR A 121 -1.23 -33.46 20.83
CA THR A 121 -0.93 -32.25 20.05
C THR A 121 -2.20 -31.63 19.48
N THR A 122 -2.08 -30.39 18.99
CA THR A 122 -3.24 -29.60 18.54
C THR A 122 -3.50 -29.69 17.05
N ALA A 123 -2.46 -30.00 16.28
CA ALA A 123 -2.53 -30.23 14.85
C ALA A 123 -2.81 -31.72 14.57
N VAL A 124 -3.08 -32.04 13.31
CA VAL A 124 -3.24 -33.44 12.86
C VAL A 124 -2.30 -33.58 11.67
N PRO A 125 -1.32 -34.50 11.71
CA PRO A 125 -0.35 -34.64 10.63
C PRO A 125 -1.08 -34.98 9.32
N THR A 126 -0.85 -34.17 8.28
CA THR A 126 -1.50 -34.34 6.98
C THR A 126 -0.54 -34.95 5.96
N ASP A 127 -0.17 -36.23 6.12
CA ASP A 127 0.73 -36.97 5.19
C ASP A 127 2.03 -36.19 4.82
N SER A 128 3.18 -36.59 5.39
CA SER A 128 4.53 -36.01 5.18
C SER A 128 4.62 -34.50 5.42
N SER A 129 4.52 -34.09 6.68
CA SER A 129 5.03 -32.78 7.15
C SER A 129 6.53 -32.86 7.43
N ASP A 130 7.21 -31.72 7.43
CA ASP A 130 8.66 -31.59 7.61
C ASP A 130 8.97 -31.02 9.01
N PRO A 131 9.62 -31.77 9.92
CA PRO A 131 9.76 -31.41 11.34
C PRO A 131 10.74 -30.26 11.65
N ILE A 132 11.11 -29.51 10.62
CA ILE A 132 12.03 -28.37 10.71
C ILE A 132 11.50 -27.18 9.88
N ASP A 133 10.29 -27.28 9.35
CA ASP A 133 9.64 -26.23 8.56
C ASP A 133 8.38 -25.74 9.29
N PRO A 134 8.47 -24.60 10.02
CA PRO A 134 7.34 -24.07 10.79
C PRO A 134 6.13 -23.65 9.93
N CYS A 135 6.28 -23.67 8.60
CA CYS A 135 5.26 -23.38 7.61
C CYS A 135 4.58 -24.63 7.04
N ASP A 136 5.08 -25.83 7.34
CA ASP A 136 4.46 -27.11 7.04
C ASP A 136 3.74 -27.60 8.30
N PRO A 137 2.47 -28.04 8.26
CA PRO A 137 1.56 -28.14 7.11
C PRO A 137 0.74 -26.89 6.84
N ASN A 138 0.90 -25.84 7.65
CA ASN A 138 0.09 -24.65 7.53
C ASN A 138 0.96 -23.40 7.37
N SER A 139 1.13 -22.93 6.13
CA SER A 139 1.87 -21.70 5.86
C SER A 139 1.25 -20.47 6.51
N ASN A 140 -0.03 -20.52 6.92
CA ASN A 140 -0.69 -19.43 7.64
C ASN A 140 -0.59 -19.59 9.17
N ALA A 141 0.25 -20.49 9.68
CA ALA A 141 0.46 -20.67 11.11
C ALA A 141 1.09 -19.40 11.71
N ALA A 142 0.77 -19.09 12.96
CA ALA A 142 1.29 -17.89 13.63
C ALA A 142 2.83 -17.87 13.72
N THR A 143 3.45 -19.06 13.81
CA THR A 143 4.89 -19.28 13.98
C THR A 143 5.67 -19.37 12.66
N CYS A 144 4.97 -19.52 11.53
CA CYS A 144 5.60 -19.57 10.22
C CYS A 144 6.12 -18.18 9.82
N ASP A 145 7.29 -18.15 9.20
CA ASP A 145 7.93 -17.00 8.53
C ASP A 145 7.89 -17.31 7.02
N GLN A 146 6.82 -16.85 6.37
CA GLN A 146 6.45 -17.31 5.02
C GLN A 146 7.39 -16.78 3.93
N ASP A 147 7.90 -15.56 4.10
CA ASP A 147 8.78 -14.92 3.13
C ASP A 147 10.27 -15.00 3.51
N GLY A 148 10.57 -15.45 4.73
CA GLY A 148 11.92 -15.71 5.21
C GLY A 148 12.69 -14.44 5.58
N ASP A 149 12.00 -13.34 5.89
CA ASP A 149 12.61 -12.09 6.33
C ASP A 149 13.04 -12.14 7.81
N GLY A 150 12.53 -13.12 8.57
CA GLY A 150 12.80 -13.36 9.97
C GLY A 150 11.77 -12.80 10.95
N LEU A 151 10.62 -12.33 10.47
CA LEU A 151 9.39 -12.11 11.23
C LEU A 151 8.43 -13.28 11.02
N THR A 152 7.74 -13.67 12.07
CA THR A 152 6.64 -14.63 11.97
C THR A 152 5.37 -13.95 11.48
N ASN A 153 4.47 -14.71 10.86
CA ASN A 153 3.14 -14.25 10.43
C ASN A 153 2.39 -13.48 11.56
N GLU A 154 2.53 -13.90 12.82
CA GLU A 154 1.93 -13.17 13.96
C GLU A 154 2.59 -11.81 14.21
N GLU A 155 3.91 -11.72 14.09
CA GLU A 155 4.66 -10.48 14.23
C GLU A 155 4.36 -9.51 13.09
N GLU A 156 4.21 -10.01 11.87
CA GLU A 156 3.86 -9.21 10.69
C GLU A 156 2.45 -8.65 10.77
N ILE A 157 1.46 -9.48 11.17
CA ILE A 157 0.11 -9.00 11.45
C ILE A 157 0.12 -7.90 12.53
N ALA A 158 1.03 -8.00 13.51
CA ALA A 158 1.17 -6.99 14.55
C ALA A 158 1.87 -5.71 14.06
N ALA A 159 2.79 -5.81 13.09
CA ALA A 159 3.44 -4.70 12.41
C ALA A 159 2.56 -4.06 11.32
N GLY A 160 1.57 -4.80 10.81
CA GLY A 160 0.70 -4.41 9.70
C GLY A 160 1.21 -4.83 8.33
N THR A 161 2.29 -5.60 8.27
CA THR A 161 2.99 -6.01 7.05
C THR A 161 2.35 -7.24 6.39
N ASP A 162 2.78 -7.57 5.17
CA ASP A 162 2.26 -8.68 4.37
C ASP A 162 3.13 -9.94 4.52
N PRO A 163 2.61 -11.02 5.15
CA PRO A 163 3.37 -12.24 5.39
C PRO A 163 3.96 -12.96 4.19
N GLU A 164 3.51 -12.64 2.97
CA GLU A 164 4.05 -13.24 1.76
C GLU A 164 5.11 -12.36 1.07
N ASN A 165 5.48 -11.21 1.66
CA ASN A 165 6.32 -10.21 1.03
C ASN A 165 7.31 -9.55 2.02
N PRO A 166 8.62 -9.82 1.88
CA PRO A 166 9.61 -9.46 2.89
C PRO A 166 9.91 -7.95 2.95
N ASP A 167 9.34 -7.14 2.07
CA ASP A 167 9.52 -5.69 1.96
C ASP A 167 8.16 -5.12 1.55
N SER A 168 7.31 -4.89 2.54
CA SER A 168 5.88 -4.64 2.38
C SER A 168 5.55 -3.35 1.63
N ASP A 169 6.35 -2.31 1.81
CA ASP A 169 6.17 -1.01 1.16
C ASP A 169 7.13 -0.78 -0.03
N GLY A 170 8.13 -1.63 -0.21
CA GLY A 170 9.05 -1.59 -1.35
C GLY A 170 10.09 -0.48 -1.25
N ASP A 171 10.42 0.01 -0.05
CA ASP A 171 11.43 1.05 0.17
C ASP A 171 12.89 0.53 0.07
N GLY A 172 13.04 -0.79 0.10
CA GLY A 172 14.30 -1.52 0.02
C GLY A 172 14.97 -1.88 1.35
N LEU A 173 14.26 -1.73 2.48
CA LEU A 173 14.43 -2.43 3.75
C LEU A 173 13.47 -3.62 3.79
N ASN A 174 13.81 -4.67 4.55
CA ASN A 174 12.82 -5.69 4.85
C ASN A 174 12.01 -5.34 6.11
N ASP A 175 10.83 -5.94 6.25
CA ASP A 175 9.90 -5.62 7.34
C ASP A 175 10.57 -5.82 8.72
N ARG A 176 11.38 -6.88 8.85
CA ARG A 176 12.20 -7.13 10.04
C ARG A 176 13.19 -6.01 10.36
N GLU A 177 13.88 -5.48 9.36
CA GLU A 177 14.86 -4.40 9.53
C GLU A 177 14.18 -3.17 10.14
N GLU A 178 12.96 -2.88 9.72
CA GLU A 178 12.22 -1.70 10.12
C GLU A 178 11.58 -1.87 11.49
N VAL A 179 11.03 -3.05 11.77
CA VAL A 179 10.47 -3.39 13.09
C VAL A 179 11.55 -3.42 14.16
N THR A 180 12.76 -3.93 13.83
CA THR A 180 13.81 -4.19 14.83
C THR A 180 14.92 -3.14 14.86
N GLY A 181 15.09 -2.37 13.78
CA GLY A 181 16.23 -1.47 13.56
C GLY A 181 17.55 -2.21 13.33
N ILE A 182 17.53 -3.52 13.07
CA ILE A 182 18.73 -4.35 12.86
C ILE A 182 18.95 -4.54 11.36
N ASP A 183 19.95 -3.83 10.82
CA ASP A 183 20.43 -3.93 9.44
C ASP A 183 20.70 -5.37 8.98
N ASP A 184 20.09 -5.75 7.86
CA ASP A 184 20.42 -6.91 7.05
C ASP A 184 21.34 -6.48 5.89
N PRO A 185 22.60 -6.93 5.86
CA PRO A 185 23.52 -6.62 4.78
C PRO A 185 23.09 -7.07 3.37
N ALA A 186 22.03 -7.87 3.25
CA ALA A 186 21.45 -8.32 1.98
C ALA A 186 20.55 -7.27 1.31
N THR A 187 19.97 -6.34 2.07
CA THR A 187 19.09 -5.29 1.54
C THR A 187 19.91 -4.08 1.06
N THR A 188 19.23 -3.10 0.44
CA THR A 188 19.92 -1.99 -0.24
C THR A 188 19.87 -0.67 0.54
N ALA A 189 18.93 -0.55 1.46
CA ALA A 189 18.83 0.54 2.41
C ALA A 189 19.54 0.17 3.72
N VAL A 190 19.53 1.08 4.68
CA VAL A 190 20.04 0.86 6.03
C VAL A 190 18.99 1.43 6.97
N PRO A 191 18.45 0.66 7.92
CA PRO A 191 17.37 1.12 8.76
C PRO A 191 17.83 2.30 9.61
N THR A 192 16.92 3.24 9.83
CA THR A 192 17.12 4.34 10.76
C THR A 192 16.36 4.06 12.05
N ASP A 193 16.64 4.77 13.15
CA ASP A 193 15.95 4.53 14.44
C ASP A 193 14.41 4.81 14.40
N SER A 194 13.83 5.12 13.23
CA SER A 194 12.43 5.52 13.03
C SER A 194 11.74 4.94 11.78
N SER A 195 12.31 3.92 11.13
CA SER A 195 11.70 3.30 9.94
C SER A 195 10.34 2.67 10.23
N ASP A 196 9.38 2.81 9.30
CA ASP A 196 8.00 2.36 9.40
C ASP A 196 7.70 1.41 8.22
N PRO A 197 7.42 0.13 8.47
CA PRO A 197 7.39 -0.92 7.43
C PRO A 197 6.20 -0.86 6.46
N ILE A 198 5.41 0.21 6.52
CA ILE A 198 4.26 0.46 5.67
C ILE A 198 4.37 1.84 5.01
N ASP A 199 5.48 2.55 5.22
CA ASP A 199 5.73 3.88 4.68
C ASP A 199 6.76 3.82 3.54
N PRO A 200 6.34 3.76 2.26
CA PRO A 200 7.25 3.67 1.13
C PRO A 200 8.17 4.91 0.97
N CYS A 201 7.93 5.95 1.76
CA CYS A 201 8.73 7.18 1.84
C CYS A 201 9.76 7.18 2.99
N ASP A 202 9.72 6.21 3.90
CA ASP A 202 10.81 5.92 4.83
C ASP A 202 11.89 5.09 4.09
N PRO A 203 13.15 5.13 4.52
CA PRO A 203 13.84 6.32 4.99
C PRO A 203 14.09 7.36 3.89
N LYS A 204 13.60 7.14 2.67
CA LYS A 204 13.91 7.99 1.51
C LYS A 204 12.64 8.56 0.88
N ILE A 205 12.37 9.82 1.21
CA ILE A 205 11.30 10.60 0.58
C ILE A 205 11.41 10.69 -0.96
N ASN A 206 12.61 10.53 -1.53
CA ASN A 206 12.80 10.52 -2.99
C ASN A 206 12.80 9.08 -3.58
N ALA A 207 12.36 8.08 -2.83
CA ALA A 207 12.26 6.71 -3.33
C ALA A 207 11.31 6.65 -4.54
N PRO A 208 11.59 5.82 -5.56
CA PRO A 208 10.73 5.73 -6.74
C PRO A 208 9.31 5.19 -6.46
N THR A 209 9.09 4.56 -5.31
CA THR A 209 7.83 3.95 -4.87
C THR A 209 7.04 4.82 -3.90
N CYS A 210 7.66 5.88 -3.39
CA CYS A 210 7.04 6.87 -2.52
C CYS A 210 6.14 7.84 -3.31
N ASP A 211 5.08 8.31 -2.65
CA ASP A 211 4.25 9.47 -3.01
C ASP A 211 4.52 10.50 -1.90
N ALA A 212 5.46 11.41 -2.15
CA ALA A 212 6.11 12.18 -1.10
C ALA A 212 5.30 13.37 -0.59
N ASP A 213 4.51 13.99 -1.45
CA ASP A 213 3.58 15.07 -1.12
C ASP A 213 2.14 14.58 -0.88
N ASN A 214 1.88 13.29 -1.13
CA ASN A 214 0.58 12.62 -0.95
C ASN A 214 -0.49 13.16 -1.91
N ASP A 215 -0.09 13.47 -3.14
CA ASP A 215 -0.99 14.00 -4.16
C ASP A 215 -1.68 12.90 -5.00
N GLY A 216 -1.30 11.63 -4.79
CA GLY A 216 -1.83 10.47 -5.51
C GLY A 216 -0.99 10.03 -6.71
N ILE A 217 0.14 10.68 -6.96
CA ILE A 217 1.15 10.31 -7.94
C ILE A 217 2.41 9.83 -7.20
N ILE A 218 2.91 8.66 -7.57
CA ILE A 218 4.17 8.17 -7.02
C ILE A 218 5.32 8.87 -7.74
N ASN A 219 6.32 9.36 -7.00
CA ASN A 219 7.52 10.08 -7.45
C ASN A 219 8.06 9.67 -8.84
N LYS A 220 8.21 8.37 -9.12
CA LYS A 220 8.77 7.91 -10.41
C LYS A 220 7.90 8.24 -11.63
N TYR A 221 6.64 8.58 -11.43
CA TYR A 221 5.68 8.93 -12.49
C TYR A 221 5.62 10.43 -12.76
N GLU A 222 6.30 11.22 -11.96
CA GLU A 222 6.38 12.68 -12.13
C GLU A 222 7.59 13.13 -12.93
N ASP A 223 8.26 12.18 -13.58
CA ASP A 223 9.18 12.46 -14.69
C ASP A 223 8.36 12.89 -15.92
N THR A 224 7.76 14.07 -15.85
CA THR A 224 6.92 14.69 -16.90
C THR A 224 7.68 14.77 -18.23
N ASN A 225 9.00 14.98 -18.19
CA ASN A 225 9.83 15.17 -19.38
C ASN A 225 10.41 13.84 -19.95
N ASN A 226 10.27 12.72 -19.21
CA ASN A 226 10.76 11.38 -19.53
C ASN A 226 12.29 11.27 -19.73
N ASP A 227 13.09 12.00 -18.95
CA ASP A 227 14.55 11.91 -18.97
C ASP A 227 15.13 10.93 -17.92
N GLY A 228 14.26 10.38 -17.07
CA GLY A 228 14.58 9.46 -16.00
C GLY A 228 14.96 10.13 -14.68
N ASN A 229 14.68 11.42 -14.51
CA ASN A 229 14.97 12.17 -13.30
C ASN A 229 13.80 13.09 -12.87
N TRP A 230 12.82 12.50 -12.19
CA TRP A 230 11.69 13.22 -11.58
C TRP A 230 12.13 14.29 -10.56
N GLU A 231 13.30 14.14 -9.91
CA GLU A 231 13.76 15.08 -8.88
C GLU A 231 14.05 16.51 -9.40
N ASN A 232 14.05 16.72 -10.72
CA ASN A 232 14.31 18.03 -11.32
C ASN A 232 13.15 18.61 -12.13
N ASP A 233 12.02 17.92 -12.20
CA ASP A 233 10.83 18.42 -12.88
C ASP A 233 10.11 19.36 -11.90
N ASP A 234 9.75 20.54 -12.42
CA ASP A 234 9.23 21.71 -11.69
C ASP A 234 8.38 22.47 -12.71
N PHE A 235 7.10 22.12 -12.79
CA PHE A 235 6.23 22.51 -13.88
C PHE A 235 5.91 24.01 -13.84
N ASP A 236 5.57 24.55 -12.67
CA ASP A 236 5.23 25.97 -12.48
C ASP A 236 6.47 26.90 -12.32
N ASN A 237 7.65 26.31 -12.07
CA ASN A 237 8.94 26.99 -11.84
C ASN A 237 9.00 27.81 -10.54
N ASP A 238 8.31 27.39 -9.48
CA ASP A 238 8.39 28.02 -8.16
C ASP A 238 9.65 27.60 -7.37
N GLY A 239 10.30 26.50 -7.79
CA GLY A 239 11.52 25.94 -7.22
C GLY A 239 11.31 24.74 -6.28
N ILE A 240 10.09 24.26 -6.14
CA ILE A 240 9.71 22.97 -5.56
C ILE A 240 9.57 21.99 -6.73
N PRO A 241 10.30 20.86 -6.73
CA PRO A 241 10.07 19.83 -7.73
C PRO A 241 8.69 19.21 -7.55
N ASN A 242 8.06 18.78 -8.64
CA ASN A 242 6.71 18.20 -8.65
C ASN A 242 6.49 17.19 -7.51
N TYR A 243 7.45 16.28 -7.27
CA TYR A 243 7.27 15.19 -6.26
C TYR A 243 7.28 15.64 -4.80
N LEU A 244 7.39 16.94 -4.58
CA LEU A 244 7.30 17.59 -3.28
C LEU A 244 6.29 18.74 -3.32
N ASP A 245 5.55 18.90 -4.41
CA ASP A 245 4.63 19.99 -4.67
C ASP A 245 3.19 19.46 -4.75
N ILE A 246 2.33 20.03 -3.92
CA ILE A 246 0.94 19.60 -3.85
C ILE A 246 0.06 20.28 -4.92
N ASP A 247 0.59 21.26 -5.65
CA ASP A 247 -0.08 22.09 -6.66
C ASP A 247 0.91 22.29 -7.83
N ASP A 248 1.04 21.25 -8.64
CA ASP A 248 2.10 21.09 -9.64
C ASP A 248 2.17 22.23 -10.68
N ASP A 249 1.02 22.79 -11.04
CA ASP A 249 0.92 23.82 -12.06
C ASP A 249 0.70 25.24 -11.52
N GLY A 250 0.52 25.35 -10.21
CA GLY A 250 0.41 26.60 -9.47
C GLY A 250 -0.87 27.36 -9.77
N ASP A 251 -1.94 26.67 -10.17
CA ASP A 251 -3.24 27.27 -10.47
C ASP A 251 -4.13 27.48 -9.21
N GLY A 252 -3.69 26.93 -8.08
CA GLY A 252 -4.31 27.08 -6.77
C GLY A 252 -5.25 25.95 -6.36
N ILE A 253 -5.40 24.92 -7.20
CA ILE A 253 -6.03 23.65 -6.85
C ILE A 253 -4.92 22.62 -6.59
N ASN A 254 -5.05 21.84 -5.51
CA ASN A 254 -4.05 20.80 -5.27
C ASN A 254 -4.18 19.68 -6.30
N THR A 255 -3.06 19.12 -6.76
CA THR A 255 -2.98 18.02 -7.74
C THR A 255 -3.97 16.90 -7.45
N ILE A 256 -4.10 16.48 -6.18
CA ILE A 256 -5.03 15.42 -5.76
C ILE A 256 -6.51 15.72 -6.06
N GLU A 257 -6.91 16.99 -6.00
CA GLU A 257 -8.28 17.44 -6.23
C GLU A 257 -8.63 17.50 -7.73
N GLU A 258 -7.62 17.40 -8.60
CA GLU A 258 -7.73 17.41 -10.06
C GLU A 258 -7.78 16.00 -10.65
N ASN A 259 -7.85 14.97 -9.80
CA ASN A 259 -7.95 13.56 -10.19
C ASN A 259 -6.79 13.11 -11.10
N PRO A 260 -5.55 13.13 -10.59
CA PRO A 260 -4.36 12.79 -11.36
C PRO A 260 -4.33 11.28 -11.69
N ASN A 261 -5.09 10.49 -10.94
CA ASN A 261 -5.26 9.06 -11.13
C ASN A 261 -6.67 8.60 -10.77
N THR A 262 -7.54 8.48 -11.76
CA THR A 262 -8.96 8.15 -11.52
C THR A 262 -9.23 6.71 -11.07
N ASN A 263 -8.22 5.83 -11.15
CA ASN A 263 -8.33 4.45 -10.69
C ASN A 263 -7.58 4.15 -9.37
N GLU A 264 -6.95 5.17 -8.77
CA GLU A 264 -6.31 5.13 -7.44
C GLU A 264 -5.14 4.11 -7.31
N ASN A 265 -4.48 3.74 -8.41
CA ASN A 265 -3.32 2.81 -8.40
C ASN A 265 -1.93 3.47 -8.26
N GLY A 266 -1.85 4.75 -7.89
CA GLY A 266 -0.63 5.59 -7.88
C GLY A 266 0.01 5.91 -9.24
N GLN A 267 -0.56 5.46 -10.38
CA GLN A 267 -0.06 5.74 -11.73
C GLN A 267 -0.99 6.72 -12.48
N PRO A 268 -0.47 7.79 -13.09
CA PRO A 268 -1.28 8.72 -13.89
C PRO A 268 -1.56 8.14 -15.30
N ILE A 269 -2.24 6.98 -15.37
CA ILE A 269 -2.57 6.30 -16.64
C ILE A 269 -3.88 6.80 -17.26
N ASP A 270 -4.76 7.35 -16.44
CA ASP A 270 -6.06 7.91 -16.79
C ASP A 270 -6.35 9.19 -15.98
N PRO A 271 -5.46 10.19 -16.04
CA PRO A 271 -5.71 11.47 -15.42
C PRO A 271 -6.92 12.15 -16.07
N GLN A 272 -7.58 13.01 -15.30
CA GLN A 272 -8.58 13.93 -15.83
C GLN A 272 -7.92 14.90 -16.83
N ASP A 273 -8.62 15.15 -17.94
CA ASP A 273 -8.24 16.06 -19.03
C ASP A 273 -9.54 16.68 -19.56
N THR A 274 -9.91 17.81 -18.98
CA THR A 274 -11.23 18.45 -19.12
C THR A 274 -11.43 18.99 -20.53
N ASN A 275 -10.44 19.69 -21.08
CA ASN A 275 -10.47 20.25 -22.43
C ASN A 275 -10.07 19.24 -23.54
N LYS A 276 -9.54 18.06 -23.19
CA LYS A 276 -9.11 16.97 -24.10
C LYS A 276 -7.96 17.36 -25.01
N ASN A 277 -7.06 18.22 -24.52
CA ASN A 277 -5.89 18.68 -25.25
C ASN A 277 -4.71 17.69 -25.14
N GLY A 278 -4.79 16.73 -24.21
CA GLY A 278 -3.76 15.72 -23.93
C GLY A 278 -2.79 16.08 -22.80
N MET A 279 -3.00 17.20 -22.13
CA MET A 279 -2.38 17.61 -20.89
C MET A 279 -3.37 17.33 -19.76
N PRO A 280 -2.95 16.64 -18.68
CA PRO A 280 -3.77 16.50 -17.48
C PRO A 280 -4.11 17.84 -16.85
N ASP A 281 -5.26 17.91 -16.16
CA ASP A 281 -5.72 19.10 -15.43
C ASP A 281 -4.63 19.58 -14.43
N TYR A 282 -4.07 18.68 -13.59
CA TYR A 282 -2.96 19.00 -12.67
C TYR A 282 -1.63 19.47 -13.30
N LEU A 283 -1.56 19.54 -14.64
CA LEU A 283 -0.45 20.12 -15.39
C LEU A 283 -0.98 21.12 -16.42
N ASP A 284 -2.17 21.71 -16.24
CA ASP A 284 -2.84 22.61 -17.17
C ASP A 284 -3.54 23.78 -16.47
N ILE A 285 -2.82 24.89 -16.37
CA ILE A 285 -3.31 26.17 -15.81
C ILE A 285 -4.63 26.73 -16.39
N ASP A 286 -5.18 26.13 -17.44
CA ASP A 286 -6.43 26.46 -18.16
C ASP A 286 -7.18 25.15 -18.50
N ASP A 287 -7.61 24.46 -17.44
CA ASP A 287 -8.28 23.14 -17.43
C ASP A 287 -9.36 22.97 -18.52
N ASP A 288 -10.22 23.96 -18.68
CA ASP A 288 -11.35 23.92 -19.61
C ASP A 288 -11.02 24.46 -21.01
N GLY A 289 -9.84 25.10 -21.15
CA GLY A 289 -9.30 25.64 -22.39
C GLY A 289 -10.08 26.83 -22.94
N ASP A 290 -10.69 27.66 -22.08
CA ASP A 290 -11.47 28.83 -22.47
C ASP A 290 -10.64 30.12 -22.68
N GLU A 291 -9.31 30.04 -22.49
CA GLU A 291 -8.32 31.13 -22.50
C GLU A 291 -8.28 31.98 -21.20
N ILE A 292 -8.93 31.54 -20.12
CA ILE A 292 -8.84 32.13 -18.78
C ILE A 292 -8.17 31.11 -17.85
N PRO A 293 -7.05 31.46 -17.20
CA PRO A 293 -6.42 30.52 -16.27
C PRO A 293 -7.32 30.18 -15.08
N THR A 294 -7.30 28.93 -14.62
CA THR A 294 -8.09 28.42 -13.48
C THR A 294 -8.03 29.34 -12.25
N ILE A 295 -6.84 29.83 -11.92
CA ILE A 295 -6.61 30.76 -10.79
C ILE A 295 -7.40 32.09 -10.91
N ASP A 296 -7.71 32.53 -12.13
CA ASP A 296 -8.46 33.75 -12.42
C ASP A 296 -9.99 33.51 -12.46
N GLU A 297 -10.43 32.27 -12.25
CA GLU A 297 -11.83 31.84 -12.31
C GLU A 297 -12.48 31.63 -10.95
N ASN A 298 -11.76 31.94 -9.86
CA ASN A 298 -12.25 31.79 -8.49
C ASN A 298 -12.59 30.30 -8.19
N SER A 299 -11.68 29.42 -8.63
CA SER A 299 -11.66 27.97 -8.41
C SER A 299 -11.58 27.59 -6.93
N ASP A 300 -10.79 28.33 -6.14
CA ASP A 300 -10.78 28.24 -4.68
C ASP A 300 -10.86 29.63 -4.01
N PRO A 301 -12.07 30.10 -3.66
CA PRO A 301 -12.27 31.38 -2.99
C PRO A 301 -11.62 31.48 -1.60
N ASN A 302 -11.38 30.35 -0.93
CA ASN A 302 -10.93 30.31 0.45
C ASN A 302 -9.42 30.03 0.59
N GLN A 303 -8.78 29.57 -0.48
CA GLN A 303 -7.34 29.33 -0.64
C GLN A 303 -6.84 28.24 0.30
N ASP A 304 -7.59 27.15 0.42
CA ASP A 304 -7.18 25.91 1.09
C ASP A 304 -6.77 24.78 0.13
N GLY A 305 -6.75 25.03 -1.18
CA GLY A 305 -6.38 24.10 -2.24
C GLY A 305 -7.49 23.12 -2.60
N ILE A 306 -8.68 23.25 -1.99
CA ILE A 306 -9.79 22.31 -2.16
C ILE A 306 -10.97 23.06 -2.82
N PRO A 307 -11.34 22.75 -4.07
CA PRO A 307 -12.34 23.51 -4.87
C PRO A 307 -13.80 23.26 -4.44
N ASN A 308 -14.06 22.90 -3.18
CA ASN A 308 -15.42 22.58 -2.70
C ASN A 308 -16.35 23.81 -2.62
N ASP A 309 -15.78 25.01 -2.61
CA ASP A 309 -16.48 26.28 -2.66
C ASP A 309 -16.24 27.06 -3.95
N ALA A 310 -15.74 26.38 -5.00
CA ALA A 310 -15.55 26.93 -6.33
C ALA A 310 -16.78 27.67 -6.84
N GLN A 311 -16.53 28.75 -7.59
CA GLN A 311 -17.59 29.51 -8.20
C GLN A 311 -18.28 28.70 -9.31
N ASP A 312 -19.60 28.67 -9.29
CA ASP A 312 -20.47 28.18 -10.37
C ASP A 312 -21.44 29.33 -10.71
N THR A 313 -21.13 30.06 -11.77
CA THR A 313 -21.80 31.32 -12.12
C THR A 313 -23.21 31.09 -12.67
N ASP A 314 -23.42 30.03 -13.47
CA ASP A 314 -24.71 29.73 -14.10
C ASP A 314 -25.58 28.71 -13.34
N ALA A 315 -25.01 28.10 -12.29
CA ALA A 315 -25.62 27.15 -11.38
C ALA A 315 -26.05 25.83 -12.05
N ASP A 316 -25.32 25.38 -13.08
CA ASP A 316 -25.56 24.11 -13.76
C ASP A 316 -24.91 22.90 -13.08
N GLY A 317 -24.00 23.14 -12.14
CA GLY A 317 -23.30 22.13 -11.35
C GLY A 317 -21.87 21.86 -11.81
N THR A 318 -21.39 22.51 -12.86
CA THR A 318 -19.98 22.52 -13.28
C THR A 318 -19.34 23.80 -12.74
N PRO A 319 -18.24 23.71 -11.96
CA PRO A 319 -17.49 24.89 -11.57
C PRO A 319 -16.98 25.66 -12.79
N ASP A 320 -16.87 26.98 -12.63
CA ASP A 320 -16.41 27.91 -13.65
C ASP A 320 -15.10 27.45 -14.32
N TYR A 321 -14.11 26.99 -13.53
CA TYR A 321 -12.80 26.53 -14.01
C TYR A 321 -12.82 25.21 -14.81
N LEU A 322 -13.93 24.48 -14.81
CA LEU A 322 -14.14 23.25 -15.60
C LEU A 322 -15.21 23.45 -16.69
N ASP A 323 -15.74 24.67 -16.87
CA ASP A 323 -16.88 24.95 -17.74
C ASP A 323 -16.55 25.78 -18.99
N SER A 324 -16.08 25.06 -20.02
CA SER A 324 -15.82 25.66 -21.34
C SER A 324 -17.04 26.33 -22.03
N ASP A 325 -18.27 26.10 -21.56
CA ASP A 325 -19.49 26.68 -22.12
C ASP A 325 -19.80 28.11 -21.57
N GLU A 326 -19.10 28.54 -20.51
CA GLU A 326 -19.14 29.86 -19.86
C GLU A 326 -18.48 30.99 -20.67
N THR A 327 -18.07 30.74 -21.91
CA THR A 327 -17.51 31.77 -22.80
C THR A 327 -18.42 33.01 -22.98
N LEU A 328 -17.80 34.21 -22.95
CA LEU A 328 -18.46 35.51 -23.13
C LEU A 328 -19.30 35.59 -24.42
N LYS A 329 -20.61 35.34 -24.33
CA LYS A 329 -21.53 35.35 -25.48
C LYS A 329 -22.08 36.76 -25.75
N ILE A 330 -21.49 37.43 -26.74
CA ILE A 330 -21.94 38.76 -27.23
C ILE A 330 -23.06 38.63 -28.27
N THR A 331 -24.24 39.16 -27.96
CA THR A 331 -25.36 39.19 -28.92
C THR A 331 -25.26 40.38 -29.88
N ASN A 332 -25.01 40.13 -31.16
CA ASN A 332 -24.79 41.22 -32.14
C ASN A 332 -26.08 41.98 -32.55
N SER A 333 -27.22 41.77 -31.88
CA SER A 333 -28.48 42.45 -32.20
C SER A 333 -29.40 42.61 -31.00
N PHE A 334 -30.09 43.75 -30.92
CA PHE A 334 -31.08 44.02 -29.88
C PHE A 334 -32.21 44.94 -30.39
N SER A 335 -33.37 44.87 -29.75
CA SER A 335 -34.64 45.49 -30.14
C SER A 335 -35.25 46.33 -29.02
N PRO A 336 -34.76 47.56 -28.75
CA PRO A 336 -35.29 48.46 -27.72
C PRO A 336 -36.66 49.04 -28.12
N ASN A 337 -37.70 48.20 -28.06
CA ASN A 337 -39.09 48.48 -28.41
C ASN A 337 -40.02 48.52 -27.17
N GLY A 338 -39.53 48.09 -26.00
CA GLY A 338 -40.24 48.06 -24.73
C GLY A 338 -41.17 46.86 -24.54
N ASP A 339 -40.93 45.74 -25.23
CA ASP A 339 -41.68 44.49 -25.06
C ASP A 339 -41.12 43.55 -23.97
N GLY A 340 -39.99 43.93 -23.36
CA GLY A 340 -39.30 43.18 -22.31
C GLY A 340 -38.32 42.13 -22.86
N VAL A 341 -38.16 42.00 -24.18
CA VAL A 341 -37.32 41.00 -24.84
C VAL A 341 -36.25 41.68 -25.68
N ASN A 342 -34.97 41.40 -25.38
CA ASN A 342 -33.82 42.00 -26.06
C ASN A 342 -33.86 43.54 -26.12
N ASP A 343 -34.42 44.19 -25.09
CA ASP A 343 -34.51 45.64 -25.02
C ASP A 343 -33.15 46.32 -24.78
N THR A 344 -32.19 45.57 -24.25
CA THR A 344 -30.81 46.02 -24.04
C THR A 344 -29.81 45.19 -24.85
N PHE A 345 -28.64 45.76 -25.10
CA PHE A 345 -27.51 45.00 -25.64
C PHE A 345 -26.96 44.09 -24.54
N HIS A 346 -27.40 42.85 -24.55
CA HIS A 346 -27.05 41.87 -23.53
C HIS A 346 -25.79 41.10 -23.95
N ILE A 347 -24.77 41.15 -23.11
CA ILE A 347 -23.58 40.32 -23.16
C ILE A 347 -23.72 39.36 -21.99
N LYS A 348 -23.80 38.06 -22.27
CA LYS A 348 -23.83 37.06 -21.19
C LYS A 348 -22.47 37.05 -20.47
N PHE A 349 -22.50 36.83 -19.15
CA PHE A 349 -21.32 36.71 -18.30
C PHE A 349 -20.43 37.97 -18.24
N ILE A 350 -21.00 39.15 -18.55
CA ILE A 350 -20.25 40.41 -18.47
C ILE A 350 -19.97 40.85 -17.03
N GLU A 351 -20.77 40.35 -16.09
CA GLU A 351 -20.68 40.52 -14.66
C GLU A 351 -19.39 39.95 -14.05
N ARG A 352 -18.80 38.88 -14.63
CA ARG A 352 -17.48 38.34 -14.27
C ARG A 352 -16.35 39.35 -14.49
N TYR A 353 -16.59 40.38 -15.31
CA TYR A 353 -15.63 41.44 -15.62
C TYR A 353 -16.03 42.79 -15.00
N PRO A 354 -15.99 43.01 -13.67
CA PRO A 354 -16.48 44.25 -13.05
C PRO A 354 -15.69 45.51 -13.47
N ASN A 355 -14.48 45.32 -13.99
CA ASN A 355 -13.62 46.38 -14.51
C ASN A 355 -13.81 46.64 -16.02
N ASN A 356 -14.74 45.95 -16.66
CA ASN A 356 -14.96 46.06 -18.10
C ASN A 356 -15.30 47.51 -18.51
N THR A 357 -15.03 47.83 -19.77
CA THR A 357 -15.42 49.10 -20.39
C THR A 357 -16.00 48.84 -21.77
N LEU A 358 -17.31 49.00 -21.90
CA LEU A 358 -17.99 48.96 -23.19
C LEU A 358 -17.97 50.35 -23.85
N THR A 359 -17.49 50.40 -25.09
CA THR A 359 -17.46 51.60 -25.93
C THR A 359 -18.14 51.33 -27.27
N ILE A 360 -19.14 52.13 -27.65
CA ILE A 360 -19.90 51.96 -28.90
C ILE A 360 -19.73 53.17 -29.80
N TYR A 361 -19.49 52.91 -31.08
CA TYR A 361 -19.32 53.87 -32.15
C TYR A 361 -20.41 53.73 -33.22
N ASN A 362 -20.77 54.84 -33.86
CA ASN A 362 -21.57 54.78 -35.08
C ASN A 362 -20.70 54.43 -36.31
N ARG A 363 -21.35 54.18 -37.45
CA ARG A 363 -20.68 53.84 -38.73
C ARG A 363 -19.65 54.87 -39.25
N TRP A 364 -19.62 56.08 -38.68
CA TRP A 364 -18.67 57.13 -39.04
C TRP A 364 -17.53 57.28 -38.02
N GLY A 365 -17.43 56.36 -37.05
CA GLY A 365 -16.40 56.37 -36.00
C GLY A 365 -16.66 57.35 -34.86
N ASN A 366 -17.87 57.95 -34.78
CA ASN A 366 -18.18 58.83 -33.65
C ASN A 366 -18.64 58.00 -32.46
N LEU A 367 -18.08 58.31 -31.29
CA LEU A 367 -18.49 57.73 -30.01
C LEU A 367 -19.96 58.06 -29.70
N VAL A 368 -20.78 57.03 -29.51
CA VAL A 368 -22.20 57.18 -29.13
C VAL A 368 -22.45 56.74 -27.69
N TYR A 369 -21.74 55.75 -27.18
CA TYR A 369 -21.90 55.27 -25.81
C TYR A 369 -20.55 54.85 -25.24
N LYS A 370 -20.34 55.13 -23.96
CA LYS A 370 -19.22 54.59 -23.19
C LYS A 370 -19.66 54.39 -21.76
N LYS A 371 -19.46 53.19 -21.22
CA LYS A 371 -19.69 52.87 -19.81
C LYS A 371 -18.54 52.03 -19.27
N LYS A 372 -18.06 52.38 -18.08
CA LYS A 372 -17.19 51.53 -17.26
C LYS A 372 -18.09 50.68 -16.36
N ASN A 373 -17.69 49.45 -16.08
CA ASN A 373 -18.50 48.44 -15.42
C ASN A 373 -19.86 48.34 -16.14
N TYR A 374 -19.79 47.85 -17.38
CA TYR A 374 -20.99 47.59 -18.17
C TYR A 374 -21.74 46.40 -17.58
N ASP A 375 -23.03 46.58 -17.41
CA ASP A 375 -23.97 45.77 -16.62
C ASP A 375 -25.24 45.48 -17.44
N ASN A 376 -25.09 45.31 -18.75
CA ASN A 376 -26.21 45.07 -19.69
C ASN A 376 -27.28 46.19 -19.73
N SER A 377 -26.93 47.42 -19.34
CA SER A 377 -27.86 48.57 -19.31
C SER A 377 -27.99 49.38 -20.61
N PHE A 378 -27.38 48.99 -21.73
CA PHE A 378 -27.45 49.79 -22.96
C PHE A 378 -28.77 49.58 -23.72
N GLU A 379 -29.70 50.52 -23.58
CA GLU A 379 -31.01 50.55 -24.24
C GLU A 379 -31.02 51.28 -25.62
N GLY A 380 -29.84 51.55 -26.19
CA GLY A 380 -29.75 52.26 -27.48
C GLY A 380 -29.94 53.77 -27.40
N PHE A 381 -29.56 54.40 -26.30
CA PHE A 381 -29.47 55.86 -26.15
C PHE A 381 -28.03 56.36 -26.24
N SER A 382 -27.81 57.47 -26.94
CA SER A 382 -26.48 58.09 -27.04
C SER A 382 -26.13 58.87 -25.77
N THR A 383 -24.98 58.58 -25.17
CA THR A 383 -24.38 59.35 -24.07
C THR A 383 -23.19 60.20 -24.53
N GLY A 384 -22.83 60.16 -25.83
CA GLY A 384 -21.72 60.92 -26.41
C GLY A 384 -21.87 62.45 -26.31
N ARG A 385 -20.76 63.16 -26.05
CA ARG A 385 -20.68 64.62 -25.85
C ARG A 385 -21.21 65.49 -27.01
N LEU A 386 -21.38 64.94 -28.21
CA LEU A 386 -21.92 65.65 -29.38
C LEU A 386 -23.46 65.58 -29.49
N THR A 387 -24.11 64.92 -28.54
CA THR A 387 -25.57 64.78 -28.54
C THR A 387 -26.19 65.99 -27.81
N ILE A 388 -26.67 66.98 -28.57
CA ILE A 388 -27.34 68.20 -28.06
C ILE A 388 -28.67 67.88 -27.33
N ASN A 389 -29.08 66.61 -27.27
CA ASN A 389 -30.21 66.11 -26.49
C ASN A 389 -29.97 64.65 -26.10
N SER A 390 -29.83 64.37 -24.80
CA SER A 390 -29.76 63.02 -24.20
C SER A 390 -31.05 62.19 -24.38
N ASN A 391 -32.14 62.81 -24.84
CA ASN A 391 -33.42 62.14 -25.13
C ASN A 391 -33.51 61.51 -26.54
N ARG A 392 -32.43 61.49 -27.33
CA ARG A 392 -32.47 60.92 -28.70
C ARG A 392 -32.03 59.46 -28.71
N LYS A 393 -33.04 58.59 -28.77
CA LYS A 393 -32.95 57.20 -29.26
C LYS A 393 -32.06 57.14 -30.51
N LEU A 394 -31.06 56.24 -30.50
CA LEU A 394 -30.20 56.00 -31.66
C LEU A 394 -31.04 55.48 -32.85
N PRO A 395 -30.73 55.89 -34.10
CA PRO A 395 -31.43 55.37 -35.28
C PRO A 395 -31.15 53.88 -35.50
N VAL A 396 -32.09 53.20 -36.13
CA VAL A 396 -31.93 51.80 -36.59
C VAL A 396 -30.71 51.71 -37.52
N GLY A 397 -29.89 50.68 -37.30
CA GLY A 397 -28.73 50.41 -38.11
C GLY A 397 -27.58 49.76 -37.34
N THR A 398 -26.47 49.58 -38.05
CA THR A 398 -25.24 48.98 -37.52
C THR A 398 -24.37 49.99 -36.79
N TYR A 399 -23.92 49.58 -35.62
CA TYR A 399 -22.94 50.20 -34.75
C TYR A 399 -21.75 49.26 -34.56
N TYR A 400 -20.66 49.76 -34.01
CA TYR A 400 -19.47 48.96 -33.71
C TYR A 400 -19.14 49.12 -32.24
N TYR A 401 -18.79 48.03 -31.58
CA TYR A 401 -18.37 48.06 -30.19
C TYR A 401 -16.89 47.73 -30.05
N LEU A 402 -16.30 48.26 -28.99
CA LEU A 402 -15.03 47.86 -28.42
C LEU A 402 -15.32 47.56 -26.95
N LEU A 403 -15.15 46.30 -26.58
CA LEU A 403 -15.29 45.79 -25.23
C LEU A 403 -13.90 45.49 -24.68
N ASP A 404 -13.50 46.26 -23.70
CA ASP A 404 -12.28 46.01 -22.93
C ASP A 404 -12.71 45.30 -21.64
N LEU A 405 -12.26 44.07 -21.40
CA LEU A 405 -12.65 43.29 -20.23
C LEU A 405 -11.95 43.79 -18.95
N GLY A 406 -10.88 44.56 -19.08
CA GLY A 406 -10.15 45.12 -17.94
C GLY A 406 -9.21 44.13 -17.24
N ASN A 407 -9.08 42.91 -17.75
CA ASN A 407 -8.14 41.86 -17.32
C ASN A 407 -6.82 41.86 -18.11
N GLY A 408 -6.57 42.88 -18.95
CA GLY A 408 -5.33 42.98 -19.74
C GLY A 408 -5.37 42.28 -21.10
N THR A 409 -6.40 41.49 -21.39
CA THR A 409 -6.64 40.88 -22.71
C THR A 409 -6.86 41.93 -23.81
N LYS A 410 -6.68 41.53 -25.06
CA LYS A 410 -6.91 42.44 -26.20
C LYS A 410 -8.39 42.82 -26.26
N PRO A 411 -8.74 44.11 -26.37
CA PRO A 411 -10.14 44.52 -26.45
C PRO A 411 -10.88 43.84 -27.61
N GLN A 412 -11.99 43.20 -27.30
CA GLN A 412 -12.85 42.55 -28.26
C GLN A 412 -13.58 43.61 -29.09
N THR A 413 -13.69 43.40 -30.40
CA THR A 413 -14.38 44.33 -31.29
C THR A 413 -15.37 43.60 -32.17
N GLY A 414 -16.50 44.23 -32.43
CA GLY A 414 -17.55 43.65 -33.24
C GLY A 414 -18.56 44.67 -33.72
N TRP A 415 -19.63 44.16 -34.32
CA TRP A 415 -20.73 44.97 -34.81
C TRP A 415 -21.98 44.68 -33.98
N LEU A 416 -22.82 45.70 -33.84
CA LEU A 416 -24.08 45.66 -33.12
C LEU A 416 -25.18 46.22 -34.02
N TYR A 417 -26.24 45.45 -34.24
CA TYR A 417 -27.38 45.88 -35.03
C TYR A 417 -28.55 46.28 -34.12
N LEU A 418 -28.92 47.55 -34.17
CA LEU A 418 -30.08 48.08 -33.46
C LEU A 418 -31.30 48.04 -34.40
N VAL A 419 -32.34 47.31 -34.00
CA VAL A 419 -33.65 47.27 -34.66
C VAL A 419 -34.74 47.78 -33.71
N ARG A 420 -35.92 48.18 -34.20
CA ARG A 420 -37.07 48.57 -33.37
C ARG A 420 -38.37 48.13 -33.99
#